data_AF-A0AAE8Q554-F1
#
_entry.id   AF-A0AAE8Q554-F1
#
_cell.length_a   1.000
_cell.length_b   1.000
_cell.length_c   1.000
_cell.angle_alpha   90.00
_cell.angle_beta   90.00
_cell.angle_gamma   90.00
#
_symmetry.space_group_name_H-M   'P 1'
#
loop_
_entity.id
_entity.type
_entity.pdbx_description
1 polymer ?
#
loop_
_entity_poly.entity_id
_entity_poly.type
_entity_poly.pdbx_seq_one_letter_code
_entity_poly.pdbx_strand_id
1 'polypeptide(L)'
;MHAGTPTLNEDIHFHCVSTSTDPDESRADTYFDNIEDAKDFAEIRAGKFAAVWLWERAKIVGREGYDDVWIAYWWNNLLAKDYGYGPPEGRGRGWANWMDAPLPTDLRNSTCEYLPLDTKAPPDV
;
A
#
# COMPACT_ATOMS: atom_id res chain seq x y z
N MET A 1 -7.23 11.60 -14.68
CA MET A 1 -7.49 10.19 -14.36
C MET A 1 -6.76 9.31 -15.33
N HIS A 2 -5.52 8.98 -14.96
CA HIS A 2 -4.79 7.89 -15.57
C HIS A 2 -5.34 6.56 -15.04
N ALA A 3 -5.62 5.60 -15.90
CA ALA A 3 -6.27 4.33 -15.50
C ALA A 3 -5.34 3.34 -14.76
N GLY A 4 -4.10 3.75 -14.49
CA GLY A 4 -3.02 2.88 -14.04
C GLY A 4 -2.66 1.80 -15.07
N THR A 5 -1.82 0.86 -14.68
CA THR A 5 -1.38 -0.27 -15.54
C THR A 5 -1.19 -1.55 -14.73
N PRO A 6 -1.45 -2.74 -15.31
CA PRO A 6 -1.21 -4.01 -14.63
C PRO A 6 0.27 -4.40 -14.56
N THR A 7 1.16 -3.70 -15.27
CA THR A 7 2.59 -4.02 -15.32
C THR A 7 3.40 -3.03 -14.49
N LEU A 8 4.17 -3.54 -13.52
CA LEU A 8 5.08 -2.73 -12.73
C LEU A 8 6.23 -2.20 -13.59
N ASN A 9 6.51 -0.91 -13.45
CA ASN A 9 7.76 -0.28 -13.87
C ASN A 9 8.34 0.38 -12.63
N GLU A 10 9.40 -0.21 -12.09
CA GLU A 10 10.02 0.21 -10.83
C GLU A 10 10.62 1.62 -10.89
N ASP A 11 10.83 2.20 -12.08
CA ASP A 11 11.37 3.55 -12.21
C ASP A 11 10.31 4.64 -12.01
N ILE A 12 9.03 4.31 -12.19
CA ILE A 12 7.95 5.31 -12.23
C ILE A 12 6.77 4.98 -11.32
N HIS A 13 6.51 3.69 -11.05
CA HIS A 13 5.39 3.30 -10.20
C HIS A 13 5.84 3.20 -8.75
N PHE A 14 5.23 4.08 -7.95
CA PHE A 14 5.43 4.10 -6.51
C PHE A 14 4.15 3.84 -5.74
N HIS A 15 3.00 3.78 -6.43
CA HIS A 15 1.69 3.52 -5.83
C HIS A 15 1.04 2.34 -6.52
N CYS A 16 0.30 1.55 -5.77
CA CYS A 16 -0.53 0.50 -6.35
C CYS A 16 -1.82 0.28 -5.57
N VAL A 17 -2.83 -0.23 -6.28
CA VAL A 17 -4.12 -0.63 -5.70
C VAL A 17 -4.30 -2.12 -5.93
N SER A 18 -4.71 -2.81 -4.87
CA SER A 18 -5.05 -4.24 -4.94
C SER A 18 -6.41 -4.49 -4.30
N THR A 19 -7.09 -5.54 -4.76
CA THR A 19 -8.47 -5.87 -4.36
C THR A 19 -8.61 -7.23 -3.68
N SER A 20 -7.48 -7.86 -3.33
CA SER A 20 -7.44 -9.15 -2.63
C SER A 20 -7.82 -9.01 -1.15
N THR A 21 -8.62 -9.95 -0.63
CA THR A 21 -8.91 -10.06 0.82
C THR A 21 -7.74 -10.63 1.61
N ASP A 22 -6.80 -11.29 0.95
CA ASP A 22 -5.57 -11.79 1.55
C ASP A 22 -4.40 -10.90 1.11
N PRO A 23 -3.72 -10.20 2.03
CA PRO A 23 -2.59 -9.34 1.70
C PRO A 23 -1.38 -10.15 1.19
N ASP A 24 -1.25 -11.45 1.50
CA ASP A 24 -0.19 -12.34 1.00
C ASP A 24 -0.48 -12.78 -0.45
N GLU A 25 -1.75 -12.87 -0.84
CA GLU A 25 -2.19 -13.09 -2.24
C GLU A 25 -2.33 -11.78 -3.04
N SER A 26 -2.13 -10.64 -2.39
CA SER A 26 -2.34 -9.29 -2.91
C SER A 26 -1.22 -8.84 -3.83
N ARG A 27 -0.98 -9.61 -4.90
CA ARG A 27 -0.18 -9.11 -6.02
C ARG A 27 -1.00 -8.02 -6.70
N ALA A 28 -0.53 -6.78 -6.66
CA ALA A 28 -1.30 -5.61 -7.06
C ALA A 28 -1.96 -5.72 -8.44
N ASP A 29 -3.21 -5.26 -8.49
CA ASP A 29 -4.03 -5.29 -9.69
C ASP A 29 -3.70 -4.13 -10.63
N THR A 30 -3.25 -3.00 -10.08
CA THR A 30 -3.04 -1.77 -10.85
C THR A 30 -1.98 -0.86 -10.20
N TYR A 31 -0.97 -0.46 -10.98
CA TYR A 31 0.13 0.43 -10.58
C TYR A 31 -0.06 1.84 -11.13
N PHE A 32 0.47 2.83 -10.40
CA PHE A 32 0.34 4.25 -10.68
C PHE A 32 1.65 5.00 -10.40
N ASP A 33 1.94 6.03 -11.20
CA ASP A 33 3.05 6.97 -11.04
C ASP A 33 2.64 8.27 -10.31
N ASN A 34 1.34 8.40 -10.00
CA ASN A 34 0.71 9.53 -9.35
C ASN A 34 -0.19 9.04 -8.19
N ILE A 35 0.00 9.62 -7.01
CA ILE A 35 -0.75 9.25 -5.80
C ILE A 35 -2.24 9.60 -5.87
N GLU A 36 -2.61 10.72 -6.48
CA GLU A 36 -4.01 11.18 -6.55
C GLU A 36 -4.82 10.29 -7.49
N ASP A 37 -4.25 9.88 -8.63
CA ASP A 37 -4.87 8.89 -9.51
C ASP A 37 -5.07 7.53 -8.79
N ALA A 38 -4.10 7.13 -7.94
CA ALA A 38 -4.21 5.90 -7.15
C ALA A 38 -5.30 6.00 -6.07
N LYS A 39 -5.39 7.13 -5.35
CA LYS A 39 -6.43 7.42 -4.36
C LYS A 39 -7.83 7.41 -4.99
N ASP A 40 -8.01 8.15 -6.08
CA ASP A 40 -9.28 8.20 -6.83
C ASP A 40 -9.70 6.79 -7.29
N PHE A 41 -8.74 6.01 -7.80
CA PHE A 41 -9.01 4.64 -8.22
C PHE A 41 -9.39 3.74 -7.04
N ALA A 42 -8.67 3.83 -5.91
CA ALA A 42 -8.97 3.05 -4.70
C ALA A 42 -10.40 3.31 -4.20
N GLU A 43 -10.84 4.56 -4.17
CA GLU A 43 -12.21 4.93 -3.77
C GLU A 43 -13.26 4.37 -4.73
N ILE A 44 -13.02 4.44 -6.05
CA ILE A 44 -13.90 3.84 -7.06
C ILE A 44 -14.00 2.31 -6.88
N ARG A 45 -12.89 1.66 -6.50
CA ARG A 45 -12.86 0.21 -6.24
C ARG A 45 -13.50 -0.13 -4.91
N ALA A 46 -13.43 0.73 -3.90
CA ALA A 46 -14.02 0.49 -2.58
C ALA A 46 -15.54 0.33 -2.64
N GLY A 47 -16.20 0.96 -3.63
CA GLY A 47 -17.62 0.75 -3.91
C GLY A 47 -17.97 -0.56 -4.64
N LYS A 48 -16.97 -1.34 -5.08
CA LYS A 48 -17.15 -2.54 -5.93
C LYS A 48 -16.56 -3.82 -5.33
N PHE A 49 -15.52 -3.70 -4.52
CA PHE A 49 -14.77 -4.84 -3.98
C PHE A 49 -14.85 -4.87 -2.46
N ALA A 50 -14.89 -6.09 -1.92
CA ALA A 50 -14.91 -6.31 -0.48
C ALA A 50 -13.58 -5.87 0.16
N ALA A 51 -12.46 -6.09 -0.51
CA ALA A 51 -11.15 -5.65 -0.07
C ALA A 51 -10.57 -4.67 -1.09
N VAL A 52 -10.06 -3.55 -0.59
CA VAL A 52 -9.27 -2.61 -1.38
C VAL A 52 -8.16 -2.07 -0.51
N TRP A 53 -6.95 -2.14 -1.02
CA TRP A 53 -5.74 -1.65 -0.39
C TRP A 53 -5.07 -0.63 -1.29
N LEU A 54 -4.55 0.43 -0.69
CA LEU A 54 -3.70 1.40 -1.34
C LEU A 54 -2.30 1.30 -0.73
N TRP A 55 -1.35 0.96 -1.58
CA TRP A 55 0.03 0.74 -1.21
C TRP A 55 0.92 1.82 -1.80
N GLU A 56 2.03 2.07 -1.12
CA GLU A 56 3.14 2.80 -1.70
C GLU A 56 4.48 2.13 -1.44
N ARG A 57 5.45 2.39 -2.32
CA ARG A 57 6.84 1.97 -2.13
C ARG A 57 7.53 2.89 -1.15
N ALA A 58 8.21 2.29 -0.18
CA ALA A 58 8.80 3.01 0.92
C ALA A 58 10.03 2.30 1.50
N LYS A 59 10.76 3.06 2.30
CA LYS A 59 11.79 2.57 3.23
C LYS A 59 11.22 2.47 4.64
N ILE A 60 11.36 1.35 5.33
CA ILE A 60 10.96 1.22 6.74
C ILE A 60 11.97 1.95 7.64
N VAL A 61 11.48 2.80 8.54
CA VAL A 61 12.33 3.57 9.45
C VAL A 61 12.99 2.63 10.47
N GLY A 62 14.31 2.80 10.67
CA GLY A 62 15.05 2.05 11.69
C GLY A 62 15.30 0.58 11.36
N ARG A 63 15.06 0.14 10.11
CA ARG A 63 15.24 -1.25 9.71
C ARG A 63 16.11 -1.40 8.46
N GLU A 64 17.31 -1.93 8.64
CA GLU A 64 18.24 -2.20 7.52
C GLU A 64 17.74 -3.35 6.65
N GLY A 65 17.89 -3.20 5.33
CA GLY A 65 17.44 -4.19 4.33
C GLY A 65 15.98 -4.04 3.89
N TYR A 66 15.30 -2.97 4.31
CA TYR A 66 13.90 -2.66 3.98
C TYR A 66 13.81 -1.29 3.31
N ASP A 67 14.69 -1.03 2.34
CA ASP A 67 14.82 0.27 1.67
C ASP A 67 13.84 0.47 0.50
N ASP A 68 13.23 -0.61 0.02
CA ASP A 68 12.25 -0.59 -1.06
C ASP A 68 11.25 -1.75 -0.87
N VAL A 69 10.14 -1.43 -0.22
CA VAL A 69 9.08 -2.39 0.13
C VAL A 69 7.72 -1.74 -0.11
N TRP A 70 6.68 -2.53 -0.38
CA TRP A 70 5.33 -1.99 -0.43
C TRP A 70 4.70 -1.95 0.95
N ILE A 71 4.18 -0.77 1.30
CA ILE A 71 3.46 -0.52 2.53
C ILE A 71 2.02 -0.14 2.22
N ALA A 72 1.05 -0.89 2.76
CA ALA A 72 -0.35 -0.50 2.74
C ALA A 72 -0.60 0.55 3.82
N TYR A 73 -0.92 1.77 3.40
CA TYR A 73 -1.20 2.88 4.31
C TYR A 73 -2.68 3.22 4.40
N TRP A 74 -3.46 2.74 3.42
CA TRP A 74 -4.92 2.86 3.42
C TRP A 74 -5.59 1.58 2.95
N TRP A 75 -6.77 1.31 3.50
CA TRP A 75 -7.66 0.23 3.09
C TRP A 75 -9.12 0.57 3.38
N ASN A 76 -10.03 -0.12 2.70
CA ASN A 76 -11.46 0.17 2.86
C ASN A 76 -11.98 -0.25 4.25
N ASN A 77 -13.14 0.30 4.62
CA ASN A 77 -13.77 0.06 5.92
C ASN A 77 -14.07 -1.41 6.23
N LEU A 78 -14.28 -2.22 5.19
CA LEU A 78 -14.58 -3.64 5.35
C LEU A 78 -13.35 -4.40 5.85
N LEU A 79 -12.17 -4.14 5.27
CA LEU A 79 -10.91 -4.65 5.81
C LEU A 79 -10.63 -4.14 7.22
N ALA A 80 -10.93 -2.86 7.47
CA ALA A 80 -10.69 -2.24 8.77
C ALA A 80 -11.49 -2.88 9.91
N LYS A 81 -12.76 -3.23 9.65
CA LYS A 81 -13.70 -3.72 10.67
C LYS A 81 -13.85 -5.23 10.67
N ASP A 82 -14.11 -5.80 9.49
CA ASP A 82 -14.59 -7.19 9.39
C ASP A 82 -13.42 -8.18 9.33
N TYR A 83 -12.25 -7.73 8.87
CA TYR A 83 -11.02 -8.53 8.80
C TYR A 83 -10.00 -8.18 9.90
N GLY A 84 -10.32 -7.21 10.77
CA GLY A 84 -9.52 -6.92 11.97
C GLY A 84 -8.21 -6.17 11.74
N TYR A 85 -8.02 -5.51 10.59
CA TYR A 85 -6.81 -4.72 10.30
C TYR A 85 -6.76 -3.36 11.01
N GLY A 86 -7.83 -2.95 11.67
CA GLY A 86 -7.93 -1.64 12.32
C GLY A 86 -8.19 -0.51 11.30
N PRO A 87 -8.34 0.74 11.76
CA PRO A 87 -8.53 1.88 10.85
C PRO A 87 -7.27 2.11 9.98
N PRO A 88 -7.44 2.66 8.76
CA PRO A 88 -6.32 3.14 7.94
C PRO A 88 -5.40 4.08 8.71
N GLU A 89 -4.09 3.92 8.52
CA GLU A 89 -3.06 4.70 9.22
C GLU A 89 -2.82 6.07 8.57
N GLY A 90 -2.96 6.15 7.25
CA GLY A 90 -2.54 7.33 6.48
C GLY A 90 -1.05 7.30 6.13
N ARG A 91 -0.63 8.23 5.29
CA ARG A 91 0.71 8.21 4.69
C ARG A 91 1.82 8.38 5.75
N GLY A 92 2.89 7.59 5.66
CA GLY A 92 4.01 7.54 6.62
C GLY A 92 3.92 6.44 7.68
N ARG A 93 2.77 5.78 7.84
CA ARG A 93 2.60 4.60 8.70
C ARG A 93 1.71 3.56 8.03
N GLY A 94 2.02 2.27 8.16
CA GLY A 94 1.24 1.25 7.47
C GLY A 94 1.77 -0.18 7.59
N TRP A 95 1.10 -1.09 6.91
CA TRP A 95 1.43 -2.52 6.92
C TRP A 95 2.46 -2.86 5.84
N ALA A 96 3.62 -3.35 6.26
CA ALA A 96 4.56 -3.99 5.35
C ALA A 96 4.02 -5.40 5.04
N ASN A 97 3.58 -5.65 3.81
CA ASN A 97 3.16 -6.99 3.43
C ASN A 97 3.80 -7.55 2.15
N TRP A 98 4.37 -6.70 1.29
CA TRP A 98 4.91 -7.16 0.02
C TRP A 98 6.43 -7.02 -0.04
N MET A 99 7.11 -8.16 0.14
CA MET A 99 8.56 -8.28 0.00
C MET A 99 8.92 -9.67 -0.54
N ASP A 100 10.07 -9.75 -1.21
CA ASP A 100 10.62 -11.04 -1.66
C ASP A 100 11.15 -11.90 -0.49
N ALA A 101 11.43 -11.27 0.65
CA ALA A 101 11.88 -11.95 1.87
C ALA A 101 10.73 -12.11 2.88
N PRO A 102 10.74 -13.17 3.72
CA PRO A 102 9.75 -13.33 4.77
C PRO A 102 9.71 -12.12 5.70
N LEU A 103 8.51 -11.61 5.96
CA LEU A 103 8.30 -10.55 6.96
C LEU A 103 8.76 -11.04 8.33
N PRO A 104 9.61 -10.26 9.02
CA PRO A 104 9.84 -10.45 10.43
C PRO A 104 8.53 -10.46 11.21
N THR A 105 8.47 -11.29 12.25
CA THR A 105 7.24 -11.53 13.03
C THR A 105 6.64 -10.25 13.61
N ASP A 106 7.48 -9.27 13.93
CA ASP A 106 7.06 -7.97 14.44
C ASP A 106 6.41 -7.07 13.39
N LEU A 107 6.79 -7.17 12.12
CA LEU A 107 6.14 -6.44 11.01
C LEU A 107 4.88 -7.13 10.51
N ARG A 108 4.80 -8.46 10.63
CA ARG A 108 3.67 -9.25 10.10
C ARG A 108 2.33 -8.94 10.77
N ASN A 109 2.34 -8.49 12.02
CA ASN A 109 1.13 -8.26 12.84
C ASN A 109 1.05 -6.82 13.37
N SER A 110 1.82 -5.88 12.82
CA SER A 110 1.73 -4.48 13.22
C SER A 110 2.06 -3.52 12.09
N THR A 111 1.63 -2.28 12.24
CA THR A 111 2.00 -1.18 11.36
C THR A 111 3.36 -0.60 11.75
N CYS A 112 4.13 -0.19 10.75
CA CYS A 112 5.45 0.42 10.91
C CYS A 112 5.49 1.84 10.35
N GLU A 113 6.39 2.66 10.91
CA GLU A 113 6.76 3.94 10.31
C GLU A 113 7.63 3.73 9.09
N TYR A 114 7.42 4.54 8.06
CA TYR A 114 8.18 4.47 6.83
C TYR A 114 8.38 5.84 6.17
N LEU A 115 9.32 5.91 5.25
CA LEU A 115 9.58 7.06 4.38
C LEU A 115 9.19 6.70 2.94
N PRO A 116 8.22 7.40 2.32
CA PRO A 116 7.87 7.14 0.93
C PRO A 116 9.06 7.29 -0.02
N LEU A 117 9.16 6.39 -0.99
CA LEU A 117 10.10 6.55 -2.12
C LEU A 117 9.56 7.55 -3.16
N ASP A 118 8.23 7.73 -3.23
CA ASP A 118 7.66 8.80 -4.03
C ASP A 118 7.84 10.16 -3.36
N THR A 119 8.84 10.90 -3.84
CA THR A 119 9.15 12.26 -3.40
C THR A 119 8.29 13.33 -4.05
N LYS A 120 7.43 12.99 -5.03
CA LYS A 120 6.58 13.96 -5.73
C LYS A 120 5.41 14.44 -4.88
N ALA A 121 5.02 13.68 -3.86
CA ALA A 121 3.99 14.05 -2.90
C ALA A 121 4.62 14.16 -1.49
N PRO A 122 4.31 15.19 -0.70
CA PRO A 122 4.68 15.24 0.72
C PRO A 122 3.85 14.23 1.55
N PRO A 123 4.32 13.77 2.72
CA PRO A 123 3.49 13.02 3.65
C PRO A 123 2.25 13.85 4.03
N ASP A 124 1.11 13.17 4.27
CA ASP A 124 -0.12 13.83 4.74
C ASP A 124 0.18 14.41 6.14
N VAL A 125 0.03 15.74 6.30
CA VAL A 125 0.36 16.49 7.52
C VAL A 125 -0.81 16.55 8.49
#